data_AF-A0AAV2D132-F1
#
_entry.id   AF-A0AAV2D132-F1
#
_cell.length_a   1.000
_cell.length_b   1.000
_cell.length_c   1.000
_cell.angle_alpha   90.00
_cell.angle_beta   90.00
_cell.angle_gamma   90.00
#
_symmetry.space_group_name_H-M   'P 1'
#
loop_
_entity.id
_entity.type
_entity.pdbx_description
1 polymer ?
#
loop_
_entity_poly.entity_id
_entity_poly.type
_entity_poly.pdbx_seq_one_letter_code
_entity_poly.pdbx_strand_id
1 'polypeptide(L)'
;MDLPRRTDLELGSFGGELELKISSKFKERLCDPWKKTLVVHLLGRSISYAFLCSQLWWKWLPFGSLDIMDLNNDTFFVMFGDDQDFLYIWPYNNTN
;
A
#
# COMPACT_ATOMS: atom_id res chain seq x y z
N MET A 1 -14.85 4.95 -0.09
CA MET A 1 -14.26 5.07 1.26
C MET A 1 -15.38 5.42 2.23
N ASP A 2 -15.65 4.55 3.20
CA ASP A 2 -16.57 4.88 4.30
C ASP A 2 -15.88 5.83 5.28
N LEU A 3 -16.61 6.85 5.75
CA LEU A 3 -16.10 7.82 6.74
C LEU A 3 -15.94 7.15 8.12
N PRO A 4 -14.93 7.56 8.92
CA PRO A 4 -14.76 7.08 10.29
C PRO A 4 -16.00 7.34 11.13
N ARG A 5 -16.46 6.33 11.87
CA ARG A 5 -17.55 6.50 12.84
C ARG A 5 -16.98 7.16 14.09
N ARG A 6 -17.83 7.87 14.85
CA ARG A 6 -17.44 8.59 16.07
C ARG A 6 -16.75 7.68 17.13
N THR A 7 -16.97 6.37 17.08
CA THR A 7 -16.37 5.36 17.98
C THR A 7 -15.00 4.85 17.51
N ASP A 8 -14.59 5.20 16.29
CA ASP A 8 -13.40 4.64 15.66
C ASP A 8 -12.12 5.42 16.03
N LEU A 9 -12.29 6.64 16.55
CA LEU A 9 -11.23 7.58 16.91
C LEU A 9 -11.47 8.14 18.31
N GLU A 10 -10.59 7.84 19.26
CA GLU A 10 -10.57 8.47 20.58
C GLU A 10 -9.36 9.40 20.66
N LEU A 11 -9.59 10.70 20.90
CA LEU A 11 -8.53 11.67 21.16
C LEU A 11 -8.26 11.73 22.66
N GLY A 12 -7.08 11.26 23.07
CA GLY A 12 -6.52 11.49 24.39
C GLY A 12 -5.62 12.73 24.36
N SER A 13 -5.67 13.55 25.42
CA SER A 13 -4.64 14.56 25.66
C SER A 13 -3.86 14.13 26.90
N PHE A 14 -2.60 13.79 26.72
CA PHE A 14 -1.67 13.51 27.81
C PHE A 14 -0.54 14.54 27.72
N GLY A 15 -0.43 15.43 28.71
CA GLY A 15 0.71 16.34 28.83
C GLY A 15 0.96 17.32 27.67
N GLY A 16 -0.07 17.64 26.87
CA GLY A 16 0.06 18.55 25.71
C GLY A 16 0.35 17.84 24.38
N GLU A 17 0.47 16.51 24.38
CA GLU A 17 0.61 15.70 23.17
C GLU A 17 -0.75 15.11 22.79
N LEU A 18 -1.05 15.12 21.49
CA LEU A 18 -2.29 14.56 20.94
C LEU A 18 -2.10 13.07 20.71
N GLU A 19 -2.80 12.25 21.49
CA GLU A 19 -2.82 10.80 21.29
C GLU A 19 -4.08 10.42 20.50
N LEU A 20 -3.90 9.98 19.26
CA LEU A 20 -4.97 9.47 18.42
C LEU A 20 -5.08 7.95 18.59
N LYS A 21 -6.06 7.50 19.39
CA LYS A 21 -6.36 6.08 19.55
C LYS A 21 -7.31 5.63 18.47
N ILE A 22 -6.84 4.70 17.66
CA ILE A 22 -7.63 4.08 16.60
C ILE A 22 -8.16 2.74 17.10
N SER A 23 -9.48 2.54 17.00
CA SER A 23 -10.09 1.24 17.27
C SER A 23 -9.50 0.15 16.38
N SER A 24 -9.25 -1.04 16.92
CA SER A 24 -8.68 -2.18 16.17
C SER A 24 -9.48 -2.51 14.92
N LYS A 25 -10.81 -2.40 14.97
CA LYS A 25 -11.69 -2.65 13.83
C LYS A 25 -11.56 -1.59 12.74
N PHE A 26 -11.34 -0.33 13.12
CA PHE A 26 -11.10 0.74 12.15
C PHE A 26 -9.71 0.64 11.54
N LYS A 27 -8.70 0.32 12.36
CA LYS A 27 -7.35 0.01 11.88
C LYS A 27 -7.38 -1.13 10.87
N GLU A 28 -8.09 -2.22 11.16
CA GLU A 28 -8.20 -3.35 10.25
C GLU A 28 -8.81 -2.95 8.90
N ARG A 29 -9.86 -2.12 8.91
CA ARG A 29 -10.49 -1.59 7.68
C ARG A 29 -9.56 -0.69 6.88
N LEU A 30 -8.77 0.15 7.55
CA LEU A 30 -7.78 1.00 6.89
C LEU A 30 -6.67 0.16 6.25
N CYS A 31 -6.24 -0.91 6.93
CA CYS A 31 -5.21 -1.81 6.42
C CYS A 31 -5.73 -2.83 5.39
N ASP A 32 -7.04 -3.08 5.34
CA ASP A 32 -7.64 -4.09 4.46
C ASP A 32 -7.27 -3.94 2.98
N PRO A 33 -7.34 -2.75 2.35
CA PRO A 33 -6.87 -2.57 0.97
C PRO A 33 -5.36 -2.81 0.84
N TRP A 34 -4.59 -2.50 1.88
CA TRP A 34 -3.13 -2.66 1.88
C TRP A 34 -2.65 -4.10 2.10
N LYS A 35 -3.52 -5.03 2.50
CA LYS A 35 -3.17 -6.46 2.63
C LYS A 35 -2.74 -7.08 1.30
N LYS A 36 -3.19 -6.51 0.18
CA LYS A 36 -2.92 -6.97 -1.20
C LYS A 36 -1.97 -6.03 -1.93
N THR A 37 -1.08 -5.38 -1.19
CA THR A 37 -0.18 -4.35 -1.71
C THR A 37 1.26 -4.80 -1.57
N LEU A 38 2.07 -4.52 -2.59
CA LEU A 38 3.52 -4.67 -2.53
C LEU A 38 4.16 -3.30 -2.34
N VAL A 39 5.14 -3.25 -1.44
CA VAL A 39 6.01 -2.10 -1.28
C VAL A 39 7.20 -2.28 -2.21
N VAL A 40 7.29 -1.44 -3.23
CA VAL A 40 8.40 -1.44 -4.18
C VAL A 40 9.29 -0.25 -3.84
N HIS A 41 10.53 -0.55 -3.44
CA HIS A 41 11.55 0.45 -3.21
C HIS A 41 12.59 0.38 -4.33
N LEU A 42 12.85 1.51 -4.98
CA LEU A 42 13.82 1.55 -6.07
C LEU A 42 15.23 1.72 -5.52
N LEU A 43 16.06 0.70 -5.73
CA LEU A 43 17.48 0.77 -5.38
C LEU A 43 18.26 1.40 -6.54
N GLY A 44 18.85 2.57 -6.31
CA GLY A 44 19.77 3.22 -7.25
C GLY A 44 19.26 4.55 -7.81
N ARG A 45 18.98 4.60 -9.11
CA ARG A 45 18.52 5.83 -9.78
C ARG A 45 17.01 6.00 -9.64
N SER A 46 16.58 7.18 -9.20
CA SER A 46 15.18 7.58 -9.25
C SER A 46 14.70 7.57 -10.72
N ILE A 47 13.65 6.81 -11.01
CA ILE A 47 13.00 6.80 -12.32
C ILE A 47 11.66 7.54 -12.25
N SER A 48 11.19 8.04 -13.39
CA SER A 48 9.87 8.66 -13.47
C SER A 48 8.77 7.66 -13.11
N TYR A 49 7.73 8.13 -12.41
CA TYR A 49 6.54 7.36 -12.08
C TYR A 49 5.94 6.65 -13.30
N ALA A 50 5.80 7.33 -14.45
CA ALA A 50 5.26 6.73 -15.66
C ALA A 50 6.12 5.58 -16.21
N PHE A 51 7.44 5.70 -16.06
CA PHE A 51 8.36 4.64 -16.46
C PHE A 51 8.28 3.45 -15.51
N LEU A 52 8.20 3.70 -14.20
CA LEU A 52 7.98 2.66 -13.20
C LEU A 52 6.69 1.89 -13.46
N CYS A 53 5.57 2.59 -13.66
CA CYS A 53 4.28 1.96 -13.94
C CYS A 53 4.36 1.07 -15.18
N SER A 54 4.99 1.57 -16.25
CA SER A 54 5.18 0.79 -17.47
C SER A 54 6.05 -0.45 -17.21
N GLN A 55 7.18 -0.30 -16.50
CA GLN A 55 8.08 -1.41 -16.20
C GLN A 55 7.41 -2.48 -15.33
N LEU A 56 6.66 -2.10 -14.31
CA LEU A 56 5.93 -3.04 -13.45
C LEU A 56 4.86 -3.78 -14.25
N TRP A 57 4.10 -3.07 -15.08
CA TRP A 57 3.08 -3.69 -15.93
C TRP A 57 3.69 -4.71 -16.90
N TRP A 58 4.79 -4.37 -17.56
CA TRP A 58 5.50 -5.29 -18.47
C TRP A 58 6.20 -6.45 -17.77
N LYS A 59 6.76 -6.23 -16.57
CA LYS A 59 7.47 -7.27 -15.82
C LYS A 59 6.54 -8.28 -15.19
N TRP A 60 5.41 -7.80 -14.66
CA TRP A 60 4.51 -8.63 -13.87
C TRP A 60 3.35 -9.18 -14.69
N LEU A 61 3.03 -8.57 -15.84
CA LEU A 61 1.95 -8.98 -16.74
C LEU A 61 0.67 -9.33 -15.96
N PRO A 62 0.18 -8.39 -15.11
CA PRO A 62 -0.95 -8.64 -14.23
C PRO A 62 -2.20 -8.97 -15.06
N PHE A 63 -3.01 -9.90 -14.57
CA PHE A 63 -4.33 -10.19 -15.14
C PHE A 63 -5.32 -9.07 -14.84
N GLY A 64 -5.18 -8.41 -13.69
CA GLY A 64 -6.02 -7.32 -13.22
C GLY A 64 -5.41 -5.93 -13.38
N SER A 65 -6.09 -4.94 -12.80
CA SER A 65 -5.59 -3.56 -12.71
C SER A 65 -4.48 -3.45 -11.66
N LEU A 66 -3.43 -2.69 -11.99
CA LEU A 66 -2.44 -2.21 -11.02
C LEU A 66 -2.74 -0.76 -10.66
N ASP A 67 -2.91 -0.49 -9.37
CA ASP A 67 -2.96 0.87 -8.87
C ASP A 67 -1.66 1.17 -8.11
N ILE A 68 -0.98 2.25 -8.48
CA ILE A 68 0.35 2.58 -7.98
C ILE A 68 0.28 3.92 -7.26
N MET A 69 0.74 3.96 -6.02
CA MET A 69 0.75 5.15 -5.18
C MET A 69 2.17 5.47 -4.75
N ASP A 70 2.59 6.72 -4.94
CA ASP A 70 3.90 7.22 -4.50
C ASP A 70 3.87 7.58 -3.01
N LEU A 71 4.83 7.05 -2.24
CA LEU A 71 5.00 7.28 -0.80
C LEU A 71 6.14 8.24 -0.48
N ASN A 72 6.78 8.80 -1.51
CA ASN A 72 8.00 9.60 -1.45
C ASN A 72 9.27 8.75 -1.17
N ASN A 73 10.44 9.33 -1.42
CA ASN A 73 11.75 8.67 -1.23
C ASN A 73 11.87 7.35 -2.03
N ASP A 74 11.53 7.42 -3.32
CA ASP A 74 11.64 6.31 -4.28
C ASP A 74 10.92 5.02 -3.84
N THR A 75 9.87 5.18 -3.04
CA THR A 75 9.07 4.09 -2.49
C THR A 75 7.63 4.19 -3.00
N PHE A 76 7.11 3.07 -3.48
CA PHE A 76 5.81 3.00 -4.14
C PHE A 76 4.99 1.86 -3.53
N PHE A 77 3.70 2.10 -3.32
CA PHE A 77 2.72 1.05 -3.09
C PHE A 77 2.14 0.62 -4.43
N VAL A 78 2.17 -0.69 -4.67
CA VAL A 78 1.51 -1.31 -5.81
C VAL A 78 0.38 -2.18 -5.30
N MET A 79 -0.84 -1.72 -5.51
CA MET A 79 -2.07 -2.40 -5.13
C MET A 79 -2.57 -3.22 -6.31
N PHE A 80 -2.85 -4.50 -6.07
CA PHE A 80 -3.39 -5.40 -7.08
C PHE A 80 -4.91 -5.42 -7.01
N GLY A 81 -5.56 -5.30 -8.16
CA GLY A 81 -7.01 -5.48 -8.28
C GLY A 81 -7.44 -6.94 -8.15
N ASP A 82 -6.55 -7.89 -8.45
CA ASP A 82 -6.81 -9.33 -8.38
C ASP A 82 -5.85 -10.03 -7.40
N ASP A 83 -6.39 -10.95 -6.61
CA ASP A 83 -5.64 -11.70 -5.59
C ASP A 83 -4.70 -12.72 -6.22
N GLN A 84 -5.02 -13.21 -7.42
CA GLN A 84 -4.19 -14.12 -8.18
C GLN A 84 -2.91 -13.43 -8.66
N ASP A 85 -2.96 -12.13 -8.99
CA ASP A 85 -1.78 -11.37 -9.37
C ASP A 85 -0.81 -11.27 -8.19
N PHE A 86 -1.32 -10.93 -7.00
CA PHE A 86 -0.50 -10.87 -5.79
C PHE A 86 0.13 -12.24 -5.47
N LEU A 87 -0.65 -13.32 -5.53
CA LEU A 87 -0.18 -14.67 -5.26
C LEU A 87 0.83 -15.17 -6.30
N TYR A 88 0.70 -14.75 -7.56
CA TYR A 88 1.65 -15.10 -8.60
C TYR A 88 2.95 -14.30 -8.48
N ILE A 89 2.88 -13.01 -8.14
CA ILE A 89 4.07 -12.14 -8.15
C ILE A 89 4.87 -12.24 -6.85
N TRP A 90 4.20 -12.39 -5.70
CA TRP A 90 4.82 -12.49 -4.38
C TRP A 90 5.92 -13.57 -4.25
N PRO A 91 5.70 -14.84 -4.66
CA PRO A 91 6.71 -15.89 -4.53
C PRO A 91 7.87 -15.75 -5.53
N TYR A 92 7.66 -15.14 -6.70
CA TYR A 92 8.72 -14.95 -7.70
C TYR A 92 9.76 -13.91 -7.29
N ASN A 93 9.39 -12.94 -6.45
CA ASN A 93 10.28 -11.85 -6.05
C ASN A 93 11.13 -12.18 -4.81
N ASN A 94 10.87 -13.30 -4.14
CA ASN A 94 11.55 -13.71 -2.90
C ASN A 94 12.56 -14.85 -3.09
N THR A 95 12.89 -15.16 -4.35
CA THR A 95 13.86 -16.18 -4.74
C THR A 95 14.95 -15.56 -5.62
N ASN A 96 15.87 -14.80 -5.01
CA ASN A 96 17.25 -14.56 -5.46
C ASN A 96 17.99 -13.64 -4.48
#